data_AF-A0A9D3AZQ6-F1
#
_entry.id   AF-A0A9D3AZQ6-F1
#
_cell.length_a   1.000
_cell.length_b   1.000
_cell.length_c   1.000
_cell.angle_alpha   90.00
_cell.angle_beta   90.00
_cell.angle_gamma   90.00
#
_symmetry.space_group_name_H-M   'P 1'
#
loop_
_entity.id
_entity.type
_entity.pdbx_description
1 polymer ?
#
loop_
_entity_poly.entity_id
_entity_poly.type
_entity_poly.pdbx_seq_one_letter_code
_entity_poly.pdbx_strand_id
1 'polypeptide(L)'
;MEKMTRKERLVLGLIPIGSKQAIHKRRLAELTGLSEREAREIIYHLVVEHGLPIGSSTEPGAGGYFIITSAEDMEIATRHLKPRAAKIFKRARALEKLAQQMFNRQLKLVLEE
;
A
#
# COMPACT_ATOMS: atom_id res chain seq x y z
N MET A 1 19.96 8.66 5.35
CA MET A 1 18.74 9.14 4.66
C MET A 1 19.07 9.24 3.19
N GLU A 2 18.51 8.34 2.37
CA GLU A 2 18.66 8.46 0.93
C GLU A 2 17.93 9.72 0.44
N LYS A 3 18.52 10.42 -0.51
CA LYS A 3 17.96 11.68 -1.00
C LYS A 3 16.73 11.34 -1.85
N MET A 4 15.55 11.81 -1.45
CA MET A 4 14.33 11.66 -2.25
C MET A 4 14.56 12.13 -3.70
N THR A 5 13.94 11.44 -4.64
CA THR A 5 13.87 11.80 -6.06
C THR A 5 12.91 12.98 -6.28
N ARG A 6 12.94 13.57 -7.48
CA ARG A 6 11.99 14.63 -7.87
C ARG A 6 10.55 14.11 -7.89
N LYS A 7 10.34 12.87 -8.36
CA LYS A 7 9.01 12.25 -8.41
C LYS A 7 8.46 11.99 -7.00
N GLU A 8 9.29 11.48 -6.07
CA GLU A 8 8.90 11.30 -4.67
C GLU A 8 8.48 12.60 -4.00
N ARG A 9 9.25 13.68 -4.16
CA ARG A 9 8.88 15.01 -3.63
C ARG A 9 7.57 15.52 -4.22
N LEU A 10 7.35 15.32 -5.52
CA LEU A 10 6.12 15.72 -6.19
C LEU A 10 4.91 14.95 -5.63
N VAL A 11 5.02 13.62 -5.50
CA VAL A 11 3.95 12.79 -4.92
C VAL A 11 3.68 13.21 -3.48
N LEU A 12 4.72 13.35 -2.65
CA LEU A 12 4.58 13.73 -1.24
C LEU A 12 3.86 15.06 -1.07
N GLY A 13 4.19 16.07 -1.89
CA GLY A 13 3.56 17.39 -1.84
C GLY A 13 2.07 17.41 -2.22
N LEU A 14 1.54 16.32 -2.78
CA LEU A 14 0.13 16.17 -3.16
C LEU A 14 -0.67 15.31 -2.19
N ILE A 15 -0.03 14.68 -1.20
CA ILE A 15 -0.72 13.87 -0.20
C ILE A 15 -1.25 14.79 0.90
N PRO A 16 -2.57 14.85 1.11
CA PRO A 16 -3.18 15.73 2.09
C PRO A 16 -2.99 15.21 3.51
N ILE A 17 -3.12 16.10 4.49
CA ILE A 17 -3.08 15.77 5.91
C ILE A 17 -4.44 15.23 6.37
N GLY A 18 -4.44 14.09 7.05
CA GLY A 18 -5.61 13.48 7.65
C GLY A 18 -6.46 12.64 6.68
N SER A 19 -6.98 11.54 7.21
CA SER A 19 -7.77 10.54 6.48
C SER A 19 -9.03 11.09 5.81
N LYS A 20 -9.67 12.11 6.39
CA LYS A 20 -10.88 12.76 5.86
C LYS A 20 -10.66 13.47 4.52
N GLN A 21 -9.41 13.78 4.17
CA GLN A 21 -9.05 14.47 2.93
C GLN A 21 -8.34 13.55 1.95
N ALA A 22 -8.30 12.24 2.18
CA ALA A 22 -7.47 11.30 1.43
C ALA A 22 -7.55 11.46 -0.10
N ILE A 23 -6.40 11.43 -0.77
CA ILE A 23 -6.31 11.55 -2.22
C ILE A 23 -6.37 10.18 -2.91
N HIS A 24 -7.32 10.00 -3.82
CA HIS A 24 -7.44 8.79 -4.61
C HIS A 24 -6.23 8.60 -5.55
N LYS A 25 -5.78 7.36 -5.71
CA LYS A 25 -4.67 6.97 -6.60
C LYS A 25 -4.80 7.50 -8.03
N ARG A 26 -6.02 7.50 -8.58
CA ARG A 26 -6.31 8.01 -9.93
C ARG A 26 -6.04 9.51 -10.01
N ARG A 27 -6.53 10.26 -9.03
CA ARG A 27 -6.31 11.72 -8.97
C ARG A 27 -4.83 12.05 -8.77
N LEU A 28 -4.14 11.28 -7.93
CA LEU A 28 -2.70 11.42 -7.73
C LEU A 28 -1.92 11.17 -9.03
N ALA A 29 -2.26 10.12 -9.78
CA ALA A 29 -1.69 9.82 -11.09
C ALA A 29 -1.91 10.97 -12.09
N GLU A 30 -3.14 11.47 -12.19
CA GLU A 30 -3.49 12.62 -13.05
C GLU A 30 -2.67 13.88 -12.71
N LEU A 31 -2.55 14.23 -11.43
CA LEU A 31 -1.82 15.43 -10.99
C LEU A 31 -0.29 15.33 -11.16
N THR A 32 0.24 14.10 -11.15
CA THR A 32 1.69 13.86 -11.22
C THR A 32 2.17 13.54 -12.64
N GLY A 33 1.25 13.21 -13.56
CA GLY A 33 1.59 12.67 -14.88
C GLY A 33 2.18 11.25 -14.83
N LEU A 34 2.03 10.55 -13.71
CA LEU A 34 2.52 9.19 -13.51
C LEU A 34 1.43 8.16 -13.81
N SER A 35 1.82 6.92 -14.09
CA SER A 35 0.88 5.81 -14.02
C SER A 35 0.43 5.56 -12.57
N GLU A 36 -0.78 5.02 -12.37
CA GLU A 36 -1.22 4.60 -11.03
C GLU A 36 -0.27 3.57 -10.39
N ARG A 37 0.43 2.79 -11.21
CA ARG A 37 1.42 1.82 -10.75
C ARG A 37 2.64 2.52 -10.18
N GLU A 38 3.23 3.46 -10.93
CA GLU A 38 4.37 4.26 -10.45
C GLU A 38 4.01 5.07 -9.20
N ALA A 39 2.81 5.67 -9.16
CA ALA A 39 2.36 6.42 -7.97
C ALA A 39 2.29 5.50 -6.73
N ARG A 40 1.81 4.26 -6.90
CA ARG A 40 1.79 3.25 -5.83
C ARG A 40 3.17 2.82 -5.38
N GLU A 41 4.08 2.60 -6.32
CA GLU A 41 5.48 2.25 -6.01
C GLU A 41 6.17 3.39 -5.25
N ILE A 42 5.99 4.64 -5.67
CA ILE A 42 6.52 5.80 -4.94
C ILE A 42 5.95 5.89 -3.53
N ILE A 43 4.65 5.69 -3.34
CA ILE A 43 4.06 5.71 -2.00
C ILE A 43 4.64 4.59 -1.11
N TYR A 44 4.86 3.40 -1.67
CA TYR A 44 5.53 2.32 -0.93
C TYR A 44 6.93 2.77 -0.48
N HIS A 45 7.72 3.35 -1.38
CA HIS A 45 9.07 3.83 -1.06
C HIS A 45 9.04 4.91 0.03
N LEU A 46 8.13 5.88 -0.08
CA LEU A 46 7.95 6.94 0.92
C LEU A 46 7.63 6.38 2.32
N VAL A 47 6.85 5.29 2.42
CA VAL A 47 6.51 4.67 3.70
C VAL A 47 7.64 3.77 4.21
N VAL A 48 8.11 2.84 3.39
CA VAL A 48 8.98 1.74 3.83
C VAL A 48 10.45 2.15 3.89
N GLU A 49 10.91 2.90 2.89
CA GLU A 49 12.33 3.28 2.78
C GLU A 49 12.61 4.63 3.47
N HIS A 50 11.68 5.58 3.35
CA HIS A 50 11.83 6.91 3.96
C HIS A 50 11.16 7.05 5.33
N GLY A 51 10.36 6.07 5.78
CA GLY A 51 9.72 6.09 7.10
C GLY A 51 8.64 7.17 7.27
N LEU A 52 8.06 7.68 6.18
CA LEU A 52 7.06 8.74 6.27
C LEU A 52 5.70 8.18 6.72
N PRO A 53 4.95 8.95 7.55
CA PRO A 53 3.69 8.51 8.11
C PRO A 53 2.54 8.65 7.09
N ILE A 54 2.58 7.87 6.01
CA ILE A 54 1.54 7.88 4.97
C ILE A 54 0.61 6.68 5.16
N GLY A 55 -0.66 6.96 5.40
CA GLY A 55 -1.72 5.98 5.51
C GLY A 55 -2.45 5.76 4.19
N SER A 56 -3.25 4.69 4.15
CA SER A 56 -4.25 4.54 3.09
C SER A 56 -5.59 4.05 3.63
N SER A 57 -6.67 4.46 2.99
CA SER A 57 -8.02 3.96 3.25
C SER A 57 -8.60 3.34 1.98
N THR A 58 -9.43 2.33 2.17
CA THR A 58 -10.27 1.78 1.10
C THR A 58 -11.75 1.85 1.44
N GLU A 59 -12.12 2.76 2.34
CA GLU A 59 -13.54 3.06 2.56
C GLU A 59 -14.16 3.61 1.28
N PRO A 60 -15.36 3.11 0.90
CA PRO A 60 -16.16 3.76 -0.12
C PRO A 60 -16.37 5.24 0.23
N GLY A 61 -16.06 6.15 -0.69
CA GLY A 61 -16.23 7.60 -0.49
C GLY A 61 -15.12 8.31 0.30
N ALA A 62 -14.24 7.59 0.99
CA ALA A 62 -13.10 8.13 1.75
C ALA A 62 -11.79 7.35 1.48
N GLY A 63 -11.66 6.82 0.27
CA GLY A 63 -10.52 6.00 -0.14
C GLY A 63 -9.35 6.84 -0.64
N GLY A 64 -8.12 6.38 -0.47
CA GLY A 64 -6.94 7.09 -0.95
C GLY A 64 -5.80 7.13 0.06
N TYR A 65 -4.87 8.05 -0.15
CA TYR A 65 -3.66 8.24 0.64
C TYR A 65 -3.71 9.55 1.42
N PHE A 66 -3.12 9.56 2.61
CA PHE A 66 -3.10 10.72 3.50
C PHE A 66 -1.88 10.68 4.44
N ILE A 67 -1.46 11.84 4.94
CA ILE A 67 -0.48 11.94 6.03
C ILE A 67 -1.19 11.68 7.36
N ILE A 68 -0.68 10.71 8.12
CA ILE A 68 -1.15 10.33 9.45
C ILE A 68 -0.71 11.39 10.44
N THR A 69 -1.66 11.98 11.18
CA THR A 69 -1.37 12.99 12.20
C THR A 69 -2.08 12.74 13.52
N SER A 70 -2.93 11.72 13.59
CA SER A 70 -3.71 11.36 14.77
C SER A 70 -3.77 9.84 14.98
N ALA A 71 -4.20 9.42 16.18
CA ALA A 71 -4.48 8.01 16.45
C ALA A 71 -5.63 7.46 15.58
N GLU A 72 -6.64 8.28 15.28
CA GLU A 72 -7.75 7.93 14.39
C GLU A 72 -7.23 7.64 12.96
N ASP A 73 -6.35 8.50 12.43
CA ASP A 73 -5.70 8.27 11.14
C ASP A 73 -4.90 6.96 11.14
N MET A 74 -4.20 6.66 12.23
CA MET A 74 -3.42 5.42 12.38
C MET A 74 -4.32 4.18 12.39
N GLU A 75 -5.45 4.23 13.10
CA GLU A 75 -6.43 3.13 13.11
C GLU A 75 -6.99 2.88 11.70
N ILE A 76 -7.39 3.94 11.00
CA ILE A 76 -7.89 3.86 9.61
C ILE A 76 -6.83 3.26 8.68
N ALA A 77 -5.58 3.73 8.80
CA ALA A 77 -4.46 3.27 7.99
C ALA A 77 -4.13 1.79 8.20
N THR A 78 -4.36 1.25 9.41
CA THR A 78 -3.88 -0.09 9.79
C THR A 78 -4.96 -1.16 9.84
N ARG A 79 -6.23 -0.82 10.12
CA ARG A 79 -7.32 -1.79 10.34
C ARG A 79 -7.52 -2.80 9.21
N HIS A 80 -7.13 -2.44 7.99
CA HIS A 80 -7.30 -3.28 6.81
C HIS A 80 -6.08 -4.17 6.49
N LEU A 81 -4.94 -3.94 7.14
CA LEU A 81 -3.68 -4.65 6.83
C LEU A 81 -3.73 -6.11 7.22
N LYS A 82 -4.10 -6.41 8.48
CA LYS A 82 -4.17 -7.79 8.99
C LYS A 82 -5.15 -8.68 8.20
N PRO A 83 -6.40 -8.24 7.92
CA PRO A 83 -7.31 -9.03 7.09
C PRO A 83 -6.80 -9.23 5.65
N ARG A 84 -6.09 -8.26 5.06
CA ARG A 84 -5.49 -8.42 3.73
C ARG A 84 -4.34 -9.41 3.72
N ALA A 85 -3.44 -9.33 4.70
CA ALA A 85 -2.34 -10.29 4.86
C ALA A 85 -2.89 -11.72 4.97
N ALA A 86 -3.93 -11.94 5.80
CA ALA A 86 -4.58 -13.24 5.93
C ALA A 86 -5.16 -13.76 4.60
N LYS A 87 -5.79 -12.89 3.80
CA LYS A 87 -6.30 -13.27 2.45
C LYS A 87 -5.17 -13.63 1.49
N ILE A 88 -4.05 -12.89 1.53
CA ILE A 88 -2.86 -13.18 0.71
C ILE A 88 -2.29 -14.55 1.08
N PHE A 89 -2.10 -14.85 2.37
CA PHE A 89 -1.60 -16.14 2.82
C PHE A 89 -2.56 -17.29 2.49
N LYS A 90 -3.87 -17.09 2.63
CA LYS A 90 -4.87 -18.10 2.22
C LYS A 90 -4.75 -18.42 0.72
N ARG A 91 -4.57 -17.40 -0.12
CA ARG A 91 -4.36 -17.57 -1.56
C ARG A 91 -3.02 -18.26 -1.86
N ALA A 92 -1.94 -17.88 -1.19
CA ALA A 92 -0.63 -18.50 -1.35
C ALA A 92 -0.68 -20.00 -1.03
N ARG A 93 -1.26 -20.39 0.11
CA ARG A 93 -1.45 -21.80 0.49
C ARG A 93 -2.30 -22.59 -0.50
N ALA A 94 -3.34 -21.98 -1.07
CA ALA A 94 -4.13 -22.62 -2.11
C ALA A 94 -3.29 -22.90 -3.38
N LEU A 95 -2.42 -21.97 -3.76
CA LEU A 95 -1.50 -22.15 -4.90
C LEU A 95 -0.42 -23.19 -4.64
N GLU A 96 0.12 -23.29 -3.42
CA GLU A 96 1.04 -24.35 -3.02
C GLU A 96 0.41 -25.74 -3.20
N LYS A 97 -0.84 -25.91 -2.74
CA LYS A 97 -1.58 -27.16 -2.91
C LYS A 97 -1.80 -27.51 -4.39
N LEU A 98 -2.20 -26.53 -5.20
CA LEU A 98 -2.41 -26.73 -6.64
C LEU A 98 -1.09 -27.07 -7.36
N ALA A 99 0.02 -26.43 -6.99
CA ALA A 99 1.33 -26.74 -7.58
C ALA A 99 1.75 -28.19 -7.32
N GLN A 100 1.48 -28.71 -6.11
CA GLN A 100 1.72 -30.11 -5.80
C GLN A 100 0.81 -31.04 -6.60
N GLN A 101 -0.49 -30.73 -6.70
CA GLN A 101 -1.47 -31.60 -7.37
C GLN A 101 -1.30 -31.64 -8.90
N MET A 102 -0.99 -30.49 -9.52
CA MET A 102 -0.94 -30.37 -10.98
C MET A 102 0.45 -30.65 -11.55
N PHE A 103 1.50 -30.32 -10.80
CA PHE A 103 2.87 -30.31 -11.31
C PHE A 103 3.85 -31.11 -10.44
N ASN A 104 3.37 -31.80 -9.40
CA ASN A 104 4.21 -32.48 -8.40
C ASN A 104 5.33 -31.58 -7.84
N ARG A 105 5.04 -30.27 -7.72
CA ARG A 105 6.02 -29.27 -7.29
C ARG A 105 5.65 -28.74 -5.91
N GLN A 106 6.58 -28.90 -4.97
CA GLN A 106 6.48 -28.28 -3.66
C GLN A 106 6.94 -26.82 -3.73
N LEU A 107 6.08 -25.90 -3.30
CA LEU A 107 6.38 -24.48 -3.15
C LEU A 107 6.25 -24.09 -1.67
N LYS A 108 7.08 -23.16 -1.20
CA LYS A 108 6.99 -22.54 0.13
C LYS A 108 6.90 -21.02 -0.04
N LEU A 109 5.67 -20.54 -0.24
CA LEU A 109 5.32 -19.15 -0.53
C LEU A 109 4.99 -18.36 0.74
N VAL A 110 4.63 -19.04 1.83
CA VAL A 110 4.36 -18.43 3.14
C VAL A 110 5.52 -18.75 4.08
N LEU A 111 6.07 -17.73 4.73
CA LEU A 111 7.02 -17.92 5.82
C LEU A 111 6.29 -18.58 7.00
N GLU A 112 6.90 -19.62 7.56
CA GLU A 112 6.47 -20.15 8.86
C GLU A 112 7.00 -19.19 9.92
N GLU A 113 6.11 -18.71 10.80
CA GLU A 113 6.47 -17.92 11.99
C GLU A 113 7.27 -18.77 12.99
#